data_AF-A0AA43JNP4-F1
#
_entry.id   AF-A0AA43JNP4-F1
#
_cell.length_a   1.000
_cell.length_b   1.000
_cell.length_c   1.000
_cell.angle_alpha   90.00
_cell.angle_beta   90.00
_cell.angle_gamma   90.00
#
_symmetry.space_group_name_H-M   'P 1'
#
loop_
_entity.id
_entity.type
_entity.pdbx_description
1 polymer ?
#
loop_
_entity_poly.entity_id
_entity_poly.type
_entity_poly.pdbx_seq_one_letter_code
_entity_poly.pdbx_strand_id
1 'polypeptide(L)'
;MSDIARLLDLLDEAVGQAAASVGQEPVASCAELARSARKRVGYLGSSVVVALAGGTGSGKSSLLNAIAGEYVAEVAAIRPTTSEPLAWLPQMPEPGVVRLLDDMGVERRVGHTKDRPIVIIDMPDTDSVVGAHRAV
;
A
#
# COMPACT_ATOMS: atom_id res chain seq x y z
N MET A 1 -18.12 -3.90 -11.74
CA MET A 1 -16.64 -3.89 -11.58
C MET A 1 -16.13 -4.88 -10.52
N SER A 2 -17.00 -5.40 -9.63
CA SER A 2 -16.68 -6.46 -8.64
C SER A 2 -16.38 -7.84 -9.26
N ASP A 3 -16.76 -8.06 -10.51
CA ASP A 3 -16.72 -9.39 -11.15
C ASP A 3 -15.29 -9.89 -11.42
N ILE A 4 -14.42 -9.00 -11.93
CA ILE A 4 -13.04 -9.37 -12.26
C ILE A 4 -12.22 -9.70 -11.01
N ALA A 5 -12.37 -8.94 -9.93
CA ALA A 5 -11.67 -9.22 -8.67
C ALA A 5 -12.03 -10.62 -8.16
N ARG A 6 -13.32 -10.93 -8.13
CA ARG A 6 -13.83 -12.22 -7.69
C ARG A 6 -13.39 -13.38 -8.58
N LEU A 7 -13.36 -13.18 -9.90
CA LEU A 7 -12.85 -14.18 -10.84
C LEU A 7 -11.36 -14.46 -10.62
N LEU A 8 -10.56 -13.44 -10.30
CA LEU A 8 -9.15 -13.61 -9.99
C LEU A 8 -8.94 -14.35 -8.66
N ASP A 9 -9.75 -14.07 -7.63
CA ASP A 9 -9.69 -14.81 -6.37
C ASP A 9 -10.04 -16.29 -6.57
N LEU A 10 -11.08 -16.59 -7.35
CA LEU A 10 -11.46 -17.97 -7.69
C LEU A 10 -10.37 -18.69 -8.51
N LEU A 11 -9.71 -17.97 -9.41
CA LEU A 11 -8.59 -18.52 -10.18
C LEU A 11 -7.40 -18.87 -9.28
N ASP A 12 -7.05 -18.01 -8.32
CA ASP A 12 -5.96 -18.27 -7.37
C ASP A 12 -6.27 -19.48 -6.48
N GLU A 13 -7.52 -19.61 -6.01
CA GLU A 13 -7.97 -20.78 -5.26
C GLU A 13 -7.87 -22.07 -6.10
N ALA A 14 -8.33 -22.03 -7.34
CA ALA A 14 -8.26 -23.16 -8.27
C ALA A 14 -6.81 -23.55 -8.56
N VAL A 15 -5.91 -22.59 -8.77
CA VAL A 15 -4.46 -22.82 -8.96
C VAL A 15 -3.86 -23.49 -7.72
N GLY A 16 -4.20 -23.01 -6.51
CA GLY A 16 -3.73 -23.57 -5.25
C GLY A 16 -4.16 -25.02 -5.06
N GLN A 17 -5.40 -25.36 -5.40
CA GLN A 17 -5.93 -26.73 -5.32
C GLN A 17 -5.35 -27.65 -6.42
N ALA A 18 -5.20 -27.12 -7.64
CA ALA A 18 -4.69 -27.88 -8.78
C ALA A 18 -3.21 -28.24 -8.67
N ALA A 19 -2.42 -27.49 -7.89
CA ALA A 19 -0.99 -27.74 -7.69
C ALA A 19 -0.66 -29.17 -7.21
N ALA A 20 -1.59 -29.85 -6.54
CA ALA A 20 -1.42 -31.22 -6.07
C ALA A 20 -1.75 -32.30 -7.13
N SER A 21 -2.45 -31.95 -8.21
CA SER A 21 -3.06 -32.92 -9.15
C SER A 21 -2.77 -32.66 -10.63
N VAL A 22 -2.26 -31.47 -10.97
CA VAL A 22 -1.99 -31.03 -12.35
C VAL A 22 -0.48 -30.80 -12.53
N GLY A 23 0.04 -31.01 -13.74
CA GLY A 23 1.43 -30.71 -14.06
C GLY A 23 1.82 -29.27 -13.75
N GLN A 24 3.10 -29.05 -13.41
CA GLN A 24 3.59 -27.74 -12.93
C GLN A 24 3.48 -26.62 -13.95
N GLU A 25 3.64 -26.92 -15.24
CA GLU A 25 3.62 -25.91 -16.31
C GLU A 25 2.24 -25.22 -16.45
N PRO A 26 1.11 -25.96 -16.56
CA PRO A 26 -0.22 -25.34 -16.55
C PRO A 26 -0.49 -24.48 -15.31
N VAL A 27 -0.12 -24.97 -14.12
CA VAL A 27 -0.33 -24.27 -12.85
C VAL A 27 0.46 -22.95 -12.83
N ALA A 28 1.73 -22.97 -13.25
CA ALA A 28 2.57 -21.78 -13.34
C ALA A 28 2.02 -20.76 -14.35
N SER A 29 1.56 -21.22 -15.52
CA SER A 29 0.97 -20.36 -16.54
C SER A 29 -0.29 -19.63 -16.05
N CYS A 30 -1.20 -20.36 -15.39
CA CYS A 30 -2.41 -19.77 -14.81
C CYS A 30 -2.08 -18.78 -13.67
N ALA A 31 -1.10 -19.10 -12.82
CA ALA A 31 -0.65 -18.21 -11.75
C ALA A 31 -0.06 -16.90 -12.30
N GLU A 32 0.75 -16.96 -13.36
CA GLU A 32 1.29 -15.77 -14.03
C GLU A 32 0.18 -14.93 -14.67
N LEU A 33 -0.80 -15.58 -15.31
CA LEU A 33 -1.95 -14.88 -15.89
C LEU A 33 -2.74 -14.12 -14.82
N ALA A 34 -3.06 -14.77 -13.70
CA ALA A 34 -3.77 -14.15 -12.58
C ALA A 34 -3.00 -12.94 -12.03
N ARG A 35 -1.68 -13.10 -11.84
CA ARG A 35 -0.80 -12.03 -11.36
C ARG A 35 -0.74 -10.85 -12.33
N SER A 36 -0.61 -11.12 -13.62
CA SER A 36 -0.58 -10.10 -14.68
C SER A 36 -1.91 -9.35 -14.78
N ALA A 37 -3.03 -10.07 -14.71
CA ALA A 37 -4.36 -9.48 -14.69
C ALA A 37 -4.55 -8.58 -13.45
N ARG A 38 -4.19 -9.03 -12.25
CA ARG A 38 -4.25 -8.21 -11.02
C ARG A 38 -3.43 -6.92 -11.16
N LYS A 39 -2.24 -6.96 -11.75
CA LYS A 39 -1.43 -5.75 -12.01
C LYS A 39 -2.16 -4.75 -12.90
N ARG A 40 -2.83 -5.22 -13.95
CA ARG A 40 -3.57 -4.35 -14.90
C ARG A 40 -4.85 -3.77 -14.31
N VAL A 41 -5.53 -4.53 -13.47
CA VAL A 41 -6.78 -4.09 -12.83
C VAL A 41 -6.50 -3.14 -11.65
N GLY A 42 -5.26 -3.16 -11.12
CA GLY A 42 -4.79 -2.24 -10.10
C GLY A 42 -5.11 -2.69 -8.68
N TYR A 43 -5.17 -1.73 -7.77
CA TYR A 43 -5.46 -1.96 -6.35
C TYR A 43 -6.97 -1.91 -6.14
N LEU A 44 -7.64 -2.99 -6.53
CA LEU A 44 -9.07 -3.15 -6.33
C LEU A 44 -9.39 -3.17 -4.84
N GLY A 45 -10.21 -2.23 -4.41
CA GLY A 45 -10.67 -2.12 -3.04
C GLY A 45 -11.79 -1.09 -2.92
N SER A 46 -12.58 -1.21 -1.86
CA SER A 46 -13.49 -0.16 -1.41
C SER A 46 -12.78 0.90 -0.56
N SER A 47 -11.51 0.65 -0.22
CA SER A 47 -10.71 1.53 0.61
C SER A 47 -10.31 2.83 -0.11
N VAL A 48 -10.50 3.95 0.58
CA VAL A 48 -10.01 5.26 0.15
C VAL A 48 -8.58 5.43 0.64
N VAL A 49 -7.64 5.53 -0.29
CA VAL A 49 -6.22 5.77 0.02
C VAL A 49 -5.88 7.23 -0.21
N VAL A 50 -5.32 7.88 0.81
CA VAL A 50 -4.92 9.29 0.79
C VAL A 50 -3.43 9.37 1.10
N ALA A 51 -2.65 9.99 0.20
CA ALA A 51 -1.25 10.32 0.47
C ALA A 51 -1.11 11.78 0.88
N LEU A 52 -0.45 12.03 2.01
CA LEU A 52 -0.08 13.37 2.45
C LEU A 52 1.30 13.71 1.85
N ALA A 53 1.37 14.77 1.06
CA ALA A 53 2.60 15.23 0.39
C ALA A 53 2.81 16.73 0.60
N GLY A 54 4.08 17.15 0.70
CA GLY A 54 4.47 18.54 1.01
C GLY A 54 5.87 18.60 1.61
N GLY A 55 6.48 19.78 1.64
CA GLY A 55 7.86 19.97 2.14
C GLY A 55 7.99 19.86 3.66
N THR A 56 9.23 19.91 4.16
CA THR A 56 9.53 19.77 5.59
C THR A 56 8.82 20.82 6.42
N GLY A 57 8.25 20.42 7.55
CA GLY A 57 7.55 21.33 8.47
C GLY A 57 6.16 21.78 8.01
N SER A 58 5.64 21.25 6.89
CA SER A 58 4.27 21.53 6.41
C SER A 58 3.16 20.96 7.29
N GLY A 59 3.50 20.16 8.32
CA GLY A 59 2.54 19.63 9.27
C GLY A 59 1.80 18.36 8.82
N LYS A 60 2.30 17.62 7.82
CA LYS A 60 1.71 16.33 7.37
C LYS A 60 1.48 15.34 8.51
N SER A 61 2.52 15.08 9.30
CA SER A 61 2.44 14.17 10.45
C SER A 61 1.51 14.69 11.54
N SER A 62 1.44 16.01 11.73
CA SER A 62 0.45 16.63 12.63
C SER A 62 -0.99 16.45 12.14
N LEU A 63 -1.22 16.59 10.82
CA LEU A 63 -2.52 16.37 10.20
C LEU A 63 -2.93 14.90 10.30
N LEU A 64 -2.01 13.97 10.08
CA LEU A 64 -2.26 12.54 10.27
C LEU A 64 -2.71 12.25 11.70
N ASN A 65 -1.97 12.75 12.70
CA ASN A 65 -2.33 12.56 14.11
C ASN A 65 -3.69 13.18 14.45
N ALA A 66 -4.00 14.35 13.90
CA ALA A 66 -5.29 15.00 14.07
C ALA A 66 -6.44 14.18 13.46
N ILE A 67 -6.25 13.60 12.27
CA ILE A 67 -7.26 12.74 11.63
C ILE A 67 -7.40 11.41 12.39
N ALA A 68 -6.30 10.84 12.85
CA ALA A 68 -6.30 9.60 13.61
C ALA A 68 -6.96 9.77 14.99
N GLY A 69 -6.85 10.98 15.57
CA GLY A 69 -7.26 11.27 16.94
C GLY A 69 -6.33 10.63 17.97
N GLU A 70 -5.15 10.20 17.55
CA GLU A 70 -4.12 9.53 18.35
C GLU A 70 -2.73 9.86 17.79
N TYR A 71 -1.68 9.58 18.57
CA TYR A 71 -0.31 9.83 18.14
C TYR A 71 0.21 8.65 17.30
N VAL A 72 0.14 8.78 15.98
CA VAL A 72 0.51 7.76 14.99
C VAL A 72 1.89 8.04 14.39
N ALA A 73 2.11 9.27 13.94
CA ALA A 73 3.35 9.73 13.33
C ALA A 73 4.11 10.64 14.29
N GLU A 74 5.44 10.56 14.23
CA GLU A 74 6.30 11.41 15.03
C GLU A 74 6.28 12.84 14.49
N VAL A 75 6.12 13.82 15.37
CA VAL A 75 6.11 15.25 15.02
C VAL A 75 7.26 15.90 15.76
N ALA A 76 8.38 16.16 15.09
CA ALA A 76 9.47 16.95 15.65
C ALA A 76 9.73 18.21 14.80
N ALA A 77 10.00 19.33 15.48
CA ALA A 77 10.21 20.64 14.88
C ALA A 77 11.67 20.87 14.40
N ILE A 78 12.57 19.91 14.59
CA ILE A 78 14.00 20.01 14.27
C ILE A 78 14.42 18.75 13.49
N ARG A 79 15.09 18.94 12.36
CA ARG A 79 15.39 17.89 11.35
C ARG A 79 16.19 16.70 11.91
N PRO A 80 16.10 15.51 11.26
CA PRO A 80 15.19 15.14 10.17
C PRO A 80 14.11 14.16 10.67
N THR A 81 12.84 14.55 10.57
CA THR A 81 11.72 13.67 10.87
C THR A 81 11.20 13.00 9.61
N THR A 82 11.13 11.67 9.67
CA THR A 82 10.55 10.75 8.69
C THR A 82 11.43 10.49 7.46
N SER A 83 12.38 9.57 7.60
CA SER A 83 13.11 8.98 6.47
C SER A 83 12.34 7.85 5.78
N GLU A 84 11.31 7.31 6.42
CA GLU A 84 10.55 6.14 5.94
C GLU A 84 9.04 6.44 5.93
N PRO A 85 8.33 6.12 4.83
CA PRO A 85 6.87 6.20 4.74
C PRO A 85 6.13 5.51 5.88
N LEU A 86 5.02 6.09 6.35
CA LEU A 86 4.10 5.44 7.29
C LEU A 86 2.69 5.35 6.71
N ALA A 87 2.03 4.23 6.90
CA ALA A 87 0.60 4.07 6.63
C ALA A 87 -0.21 3.88 7.93
N TRP A 88 -1.31 4.62 8.04
CA TRP A 88 -2.39 4.40 9.01
C TRP A 88 -3.59 3.81 8.27
N LEU A 89 -4.03 2.61 8.66
CA LEU A 89 -4.92 1.76 7.86
C LEU A 89 -5.81 0.89 8.77
N PRO A 90 -6.91 0.30 8.28
CA PRO A 90 -7.73 -0.62 9.07
C PRO A 90 -6.91 -1.82 9.54
N GLN A 91 -7.21 -2.37 10.73
CA GLN A 91 -6.55 -3.58 11.23
C GLN A 91 -6.72 -4.80 10.32
N MET A 92 -7.82 -4.85 9.57
CA MET A 92 -8.11 -5.85 8.55
C MET A 92 -8.19 -5.18 7.18
N PRO A 93 -7.05 -4.84 6.56
CA PRO A 93 -7.04 -4.14 5.28
C PRO A 93 -7.42 -5.09 4.14
N GLU A 94 -8.02 -4.54 3.10
CA GLU A 94 -8.28 -5.29 1.86
C GLU A 94 -6.94 -5.74 1.23
N PRO A 95 -6.88 -6.93 0.59
CA PRO A 95 -5.66 -7.41 -0.06
C PRO A 95 -5.08 -6.44 -1.10
N GLY A 96 -5.94 -5.66 -1.77
CA GLY A 96 -5.53 -4.61 -2.70
C GLY A 96 -4.71 -3.51 -2.04
N VAL A 97 -5.09 -3.08 -0.82
CA VAL A 97 -4.34 -2.09 -0.03
C VAL A 97 -3.00 -2.64 0.41
N VAL A 98 -2.96 -3.89 0.89
CA VAL A 98 -1.71 -4.53 1.33
C VAL A 98 -0.70 -4.54 0.18
N ARG A 99 -1.13 -4.99 -1.00
CA ARG A 99 -0.30 -4.99 -2.21
C ARG A 99 0.16 -3.59 -2.62
N LEU A 100 -0.71 -2.58 -2.53
CA LEU A 100 -0.32 -1.19 -2.83
C LEU A 100 0.82 -0.73 -1.92
N LEU A 101 0.71 -0.98 -0.62
CA LEU A 101 1.72 -0.58 0.33
C LEU A 101 3.02 -1.36 0.15
N ASP A 102 2.95 -2.66 -0.20
CA ASP A 102 4.12 -3.48 -0.53
C ASP A 102 4.82 -2.93 -1.78
N ASP A 103 4.07 -2.65 -2.85
CA ASP A 103 4.59 -2.12 -4.12
C ASP A 103 5.19 -0.70 -3.94
N MET A 104 4.69 0.09 -2.97
CA MET A 104 5.24 1.40 -2.59
C MET A 104 6.42 1.33 -1.61
N GLY A 105 6.76 0.16 -1.06
CA GLY A 105 7.80 0.02 -0.04
C GLY A 105 7.44 0.63 1.32
N VAL A 106 6.15 0.69 1.68
CA VAL A 106 5.70 1.22 2.96
C VAL A 106 5.72 0.11 4.01
N GLU A 107 6.81 0.03 4.77
CA GLU A 107 7.01 -1.00 5.80
C GLU A 107 6.31 -0.64 7.12
N ARG A 108 6.32 0.64 7.51
CA ARG A 108 5.72 1.08 8.77
C ARG A 108 4.20 1.23 8.64
N ARG A 109 3.45 0.34 9.31
CA ARG A 109 1.99 0.23 9.22
C ARG A 109 1.36 0.27 10.61
N VAL A 110 0.40 1.17 10.81
CA VAL A 110 -0.34 1.33 12.09
C VAL A 110 -1.82 1.04 11.85
N GLY A 111 -2.31 -0.01 12.50
CA GLY A 111 -3.69 -0.47 12.37
C GLY A 111 -4.68 0.32 13.24
N HIS A 112 -5.84 0.69 12.70
CA HIS A 112 -6.93 1.34 13.42
C HIS A 112 -8.24 0.56 13.38
N THR A 113 -9.12 0.82 14.36
CA THR A 113 -10.46 0.22 14.47
C THR A 113 -11.59 1.15 14.01
N LYS A 114 -11.26 2.26 13.33
CA LYS A 114 -12.28 3.18 12.79
C LYS A 114 -13.18 2.43 11.80
N ASP A 115 -14.49 2.70 11.89
CA ASP A 115 -15.52 2.13 11.01
C ASP A 115 -15.56 2.86 9.65
N ARG A 116 -14.39 2.98 9.00
CA ARG A 116 -14.21 3.58 7.68
C ARG A 116 -13.05 2.88 6.99
N PRO A 117 -13.19 2.51 5.70
CA PRO A 117 -12.09 1.90 4.95
C PRO A 117 -11.16 3.01 4.44
N ILE A 118 -10.52 3.75 5.35
CA ILE A 118 -9.59 4.82 5.01
C ILE A 118 -8.16 4.38 5.27
N VAL A 119 -7.26 4.70 4.34
CA VAL A 119 -5.83 4.50 4.47
C VAL A 119 -5.17 5.86 4.27
N ILE A 120 -4.39 6.30 5.23
CA ILE A 120 -3.62 7.54 5.12
C ILE A 120 -2.15 7.20 5.13
N ILE A 121 -1.45 7.64 4.09
CA ILE A 121 -0.02 7.44 3.91
C ILE A 121 0.67 8.78 4.15
N ASP A 122 1.48 8.86 5.20
CA ASP A 122 2.38 9.98 5.42
C ASP A 122 3.66 9.74 4.60
N MET A 123 3.85 10.55 3.56
CA MET A 123 5.03 10.44 2.69
C MET A 123 6.15 11.34 3.22
N PRO A 124 7.40 10.87 3.22
CA PRO A 124 8.54 11.72 3.53
C PRO A 124 8.62 12.87 2.52
N ASP A 125 9.26 13.97 2.93
CA ASP A 125 9.34 15.18 2.12
C ASP A 125 9.99 14.90 0.76
N THR A 126 9.38 15.42 -0.31
CA THR A 126 9.87 15.29 -1.69
C THR A 126 11.16 16.09 -1.98
N ASP A 127 11.74 16.75 -0.98
CA ASP A 127 12.96 17.57 -1.12
C ASP A 127 14.26 16.75 -1.17
N SER A 128 14.20 15.42 -1.19
CA SER A 128 15.33 14.60 -1.65
C SER A 128 15.24 14.36 -3.16
N VAL A 129 15.34 15.42 -3.95
CA VAL A 129 15.97 15.28 -5.27
C VAL A 129 17.36 14.75 -4.97
N VAL A 130 17.58 13.47 -5.23
CA VAL A 130 18.88 12.82 -5.15
C VAL A 130 19.89 13.75 -5.85
N GLY A 131 20.77 14.37 -5.07
CA GLY A 131 21.85 15.23 -5.56
C GLY A 131 22.94 14.46 -6.31
N ALA A 132 22.58 13.43 -7.08
CA ALA A 132 23.51 12.62 -7.88
C ALA A 132 23.39 12.89 -9.39
N HIS A 133 22.96 14.09 -9.78
CA HIS A 133 23.13 14.59 -11.15
C HIS A 133 23.80 15.97 -11.12
N ARG A 134 25.08 15.99 -10.69
CA ARG A 134 26.10 16.93 -11.21
C ARG A 134 27.49 16.49 -10.76
N ALA A 135 28.10 15.62 -11.56
CA ALA A 135 29.49 15.78 -11.94
C ALA A 135 29.62 15.26 -13.37
N VAL A 136 29.94 16.21 -14.25
CA VAL A 136 30.47 16.00 -15.61
C VAL A 136 31.79 15.25 -15.50
#